data_AF-A0A1A8CDP9-F1
#
_entry.id   AF-A0A1A8CDP9-F1
#
_cell.length_a   1.000
_cell.length_b   1.000
_cell.length_c   1.000
_cell.angle_alpha   90.00
_cell.angle_beta   90.00
_cell.angle_gamma   90.00
#
_symmetry.space_group_name_H-M   'P 1'
#
loop_
_entity.id
_entity.type
_entity.pdbx_description
1 polymer ?
#
loop_
_entity_poly.entity_id
_entity_poly.type
_entity_poly.pdbx_seq_one_letter_code
_entity_poly.pdbx_strand_id
1 'polypeptide(L)'
;MLARNRFLLLVAVGGAMLAIVSLSLQFLNLISTGPMVEQQPFKVSDEGVSAGLGKSRKRVFPVPHTQPPNPISEAYSYCNIPNRTEQAWEGHSPADYRLLSVQVMIRHGDRYPLYSIPKTKRPAIDCTLSSSRPPSHPLLNSFINHMGQGGRGRWEPPLGSVSRLPSHSACEIGELTQIGVVQHLRNGQLLHHAYKQHSLLPADLLPQQVWVETTGKSRTLQSGLAFLYGFLPDFDWTKMTIHHQWSTLFCGSSCDCPARNSYLEDDQRRQYRLRVANTNLDRTYADMAHTLGLPTRQLRAANPIDSLLCHFCHGLPFPCVPSGNGGTGGCLTLAQFAVIRQQQLDDEVDRRKAGLYRKYAILAMYPYLNRTALKMERVAKASETSTRPRVGGEEIFTLSSAHDVTMAPLLSALGLEDAKFPRFAARIVFELWKSPSASQGQAKRKAGKGQKSSLKDRGVFIRVLYNGEDVTFHTAFCLSQDRHISQPLCPLNNFLNFVRRDMFSIVNATSYKEACYRPFG
;
A
#
# COMPACT_ATOMS: atom_id res chain seq x y z
N MET A 1 -29.57 -24.14 64.11
CA MET A 1 -28.70 -25.32 63.95
C MET A 1 -28.01 -25.26 62.58
N LEU A 2 -26.75 -24.81 62.59
CA LEU A 2 -25.61 -25.24 61.77
C LEU A 2 -25.79 -25.63 60.28
N ALA A 3 -26.46 -24.81 59.46
CA ALA A 3 -26.27 -24.92 58.00
C ALA A 3 -26.48 -23.61 57.21
N ARG A 4 -26.70 -22.47 57.87
CA ARG A 4 -27.02 -21.20 57.18
C ARG A 4 -26.04 -20.05 57.44
N ASN A 5 -24.98 -20.30 58.21
CA ASN A 5 -23.94 -19.32 58.57
C ASN A 5 -22.54 -19.62 58.01
N ARG A 6 -22.42 -20.53 57.02
CA ARG A 6 -21.14 -20.81 56.32
C ARG A 6 -21.11 -20.34 54.86
N PHE A 7 -22.24 -19.91 54.29
CA PHE A 7 -22.31 -19.49 52.89
C PHE A 7 -22.00 -18.00 52.67
N LEU A 8 -22.23 -17.15 53.70
CA LEU A 8 -21.95 -15.71 53.61
C LEU A 8 -20.46 -15.36 53.88
N LEU A 9 -19.69 -16.24 54.53
CA LEU A 9 -18.25 -16.05 54.73
C LEU A 9 -17.41 -16.47 53.50
N LEU A 10 -17.92 -17.39 52.67
CA LEU A 10 -17.23 -17.86 51.46
C LEU A 10 -17.35 -16.89 50.28
N VAL A 11 -18.41 -16.08 50.22
CA VAL A 11 -18.60 -15.08 49.16
C VAL A 11 -17.81 -13.78 49.44
N ALA A 12 -17.61 -13.43 50.72
CA ALA A 12 -16.83 -12.25 51.10
C ALA A 12 -15.30 -12.46 51.01
N VAL A 13 -14.81 -13.69 51.23
CA VAL A 13 -13.37 -14.01 51.12
C VAL A 13 -12.97 -14.43 49.69
N GLY A 14 -13.90 -15.00 48.91
CA GLY A 14 -13.67 -15.33 47.50
C GLY A 14 -13.69 -14.13 46.53
N GLY A 15 -14.42 -13.05 46.88
CA GLY A 15 -14.55 -11.85 46.02
C GLY A 15 -13.37 -10.88 46.08
N ALA A 16 -12.56 -10.89 47.14
CA ALA A 16 -11.44 -9.96 47.31
C ALA A 16 -10.09 -10.50 46.78
N MET A 17 -9.95 -11.82 46.58
CA MET A 17 -8.74 -12.45 46.02
C MET A 17 -8.74 -12.52 44.48
N LEU A 18 -9.88 -12.32 43.81
CA LEU A 18 -9.99 -12.31 42.34
C LEU A 18 -9.84 -10.90 41.72
N ALA A 19 -9.79 -9.84 42.54
CA ALA A 19 -9.56 -8.47 42.07
C ALA A 19 -8.07 -8.03 42.16
N ILE A 20 -7.20 -8.80 42.83
CA ILE A 20 -5.74 -8.50 42.93
C ILE A 20 -4.91 -9.39 41.98
N VAL A 21 -5.47 -10.49 41.46
CA VAL A 21 -4.83 -11.34 40.43
C VAL A 21 -5.12 -10.84 38.99
N SER A 22 -6.01 -9.86 38.82
CA SER A 22 -6.39 -9.28 37.52
C SER A 22 -5.62 -8.01 37.12
N LEU A 23 -4.62 -7.58 37.91
CA LEU A 23 -3.87 -6.33 37.66
C LEU A 23 -2.34 -6.48 37.66
N SER A 24 -1.78 -7.69 37.60
CA SER A 24 -0.31 -7.88 37.63
C SER A 24 0.26 -9.02 36.76
N LEU A 25 -0.48 -9.48 35.73
CA LEU A 25 0.07 -10.40 34.70
C LEU A 25 0.11 -9.79 33.28
N GLN A 26 0.00 -8.46 33.18
CA GLN A 26 0.23 -7.71 31.94
C GLN A 26 1.72 -7.50 31.60
N PHE A 27 2.65 -8.10 32.33
CA PHE A 27 4.08 -8.03 32.01
C PHE A 27 4.75 -9.34 32.39
N LEU A 28 5.08 -10.20 31.41
CA LEU A 28 6.32 -10.99 31.30
C LEU A 28 6.18 -12.11 30.24
N ASN A 29 6.86 -11.88 29.12
CA ASN A 29 7.64 -12.85 28.33
C ASN A 29 6.96 -14.13 27.79
N LEU A 30 6.40 -14.02 26.58
CA LEU A 30 6.35 -15.14 25.63
C LEU A 30 7.77 -15.38 25.07
N ILE A 31 8.48 -16.35 25.62
CA ILE A 31 9.64 -16.99 24.98
C ILE A 31 9.08 -18.14 24.14
N SER A 32 9.28 -18.10 22.82
CA SER A 32 9.10 -19.26 21.94
C SER A 32 10.48 -19.82 21.61
N THR A 33 10.69 -21.08 21.98
CA THR A 33 11.90 -21.88 21.72
C THR A 33 11.76 -22.66 20.42
N GLY A 34 12.71 -22.50 19.49
CA GLY A 34 12.90 -23.35 18.29
C GLY A 34 13.93 -22.73 17.34
N PRO A 35 14.83 -23.51 16.71
CA PRO A 35 16.27 -23.26 16.76
C PRO A 35 16.79 -22.36 15.64
N MET A 36 17.65 -21.41 16.00
CA MET A 36 18.54 -20.72 15.06
C MET A 36 19.92 -21.37 15.11
N VAL A 37 20.42 -21.75 13.94
CA VAL A 37 21.81 -22.14 13.73
C VAL A 37 22.70 -20.94 14.04
N GLU A 38 23.53 -21.08 15.07
CA GLU A 38 24.49 -20.11 15.54
C GLU A 38 25.78 -20.25 14.72
N GLN A 39 26.18 -19.19 14.00
CA GLN A 39 27.57 -19.01 13.58
C GLN A 39 28.12 -17.81 14.33
N GLN A 40 29.03 -18.10 15.28
CA GLN A 40 29.79 -17.14 16.06
C GLN A 40 30.59 -16.18 15.17
N PRO A 41 30.72 -14.89 15.55
CA PRO A 41 31.84 -14.07 15.13
C PRO A 41 32.89 -13.95 16.23
N PHE A 42 34.09 -14.35 15.82
CA PHE A 42 35.45 -13.97 16.23
C PHE A 42 35.66 -12.88 17.30
N LYS A 43 36.61 -13.21 18.19
CA LYS A 43 37.34 -12.33 19.11
C LYS A 43 38.17 -11.29 18.36
N VAL A 44 38.11 -10.04 18.81
CA VAL A 44 39.23 -9.09 18.73
C VAL A 44 39.37 -8.42 20.10
N SER A 45 40.60 -8.39 20.57
CA SER A 45 41.15 -7.85 21.82
C SER A 45 40.89 -6.34 21.98
N ASP A 46 40.61 -5.91 23.21
CA ASP A 46 40.99 -4.56 23.65
C ASP A 46 41.36 -4.56 25.15
N GLU A 47 42.54 -4.03 25.44
CA GLU A 47 42.99 -3.69 26.77
C GLU A 47 42.31 -2.39 27.24
N GLY A 48 41.90 -2.37 28.52
CA GLY A 48 42.06 -1.21 29.38
C GLY A 48 41.09 -0.02 29.25
N VAL A 49 40.11 -0.01 30.16
CA VAL A 49 39.92 0.98 31.26
C VAL A 49 38.45 1.32 31.48
N SER A 50 38.03 1.10 32.73
CA SER A 50 36.70 1.25 33.29
C SER A 50 36.37 2.71 33.64
N ALA A 51 35.17 3.17 33.28
CA ALA A 51 34.40 4.11 34.10
C ALA A 51 32.89 3.93 33.83
N GLY A 52 32.15 3.54 34.87
CA GLY A 52 30.72 3.22 34.80
C GLY A 52 29.81 4.44 34.84
N LEU A 53 28.77 4.44 33.99
CA LEU A 53 27.54 5.23 34.16
C LEU A 53 26.37 4.55 33.45
N GLY A 54 25.19 4.63 34.07
CA GLY A 54 23.95 3.87 33.83
C GLY A 54 23.63 3.40 32.41
N LYS A 55 23.36 2.10 32.27
CA LYS A 55 22.85 1.47 31.04
C LYS A 55 21.40 1.90 30.76
N SER A 56 21.22 3.07 30.16
CA SER A 56 20.05 3.30 29.31
C SER A 56 20.16 2.36 28.11
N ARG A 57 19.14 1.52 27.87
CA ARG A 57 19.06 0.69 26.66
C ARG A 57 19.02 1.63 25.45
N LYS A 58 20.18 1.95 24.87
CA LYS A 58 20.27 2.51 23.53
C LYS A 58 19.50 1.56 22.61
N ARG A 59 18.39 2.02 22.06
CA ARG A 59 17.77 1.38 20.90
C ARG A 59 18.83 1.39 19.82
N VAL A 60 19.44 0.23 19.60
CA VAL A 60 20.28 -0.01 18.43
C VAL A 60 19.31 0.06 17.26
N PHE A 61 19.30 1.19 16.55
CA PHE A 61 18.76 1.21 15.20
C PHE A 61 19.56 0.18 14.42
N PRO A 62 18.93 -0.85 13.82
CA PRO A 62 19.64 -1.70 12.88
C PRO A 62 20.16 -0.78 11.78
N VAL A 63 21.48 -0.57 11.75
CA VAL A 63 22.14 -0.02 10.57
C VAL A 63 21.83 -1.03 9.47
N PRO A 64 21.12 -0.66 8.39
CA PRO A 64 20.85 -1.60 7.33
C PRO A 64 22.20 -2.00 6.75
N HIS A 65 22.58 -3.27 6.90
CA HIS A 65 23.68 -3.81 6.12
C HIS A 65 23.33 -3.61 4.64
N THR A 66 24.05 -2.71 3.99
CA THR A 66 23.93 -2.37 2.57
C THR A 66 24.52 -3.51 1.73
N GLN A 67 23.87 -4.67 1.74
CA GLN A 67 24.04 -5.56 0.59
C GLN A 67 23.28 -4.95 -0.60
N PRO A 68 23.87 -4.94 -1.80
CA PRO A 68 23.15 -4.50 -2.99
C PRO A 68 21.85 -5.31 -3.13
N PRO A 69 20.75 -4.70 -3.61
CA PRO A 69 19.46 -5.36 -3.69
C PRO A 69 19.58 -6.64 -4.54
N ASN A 70 19.34 -7.80 -3.92
CA ASN A 70 19.35 -9.07 -4.63
C ASN A 70 18.08 -9.17 -5.51
N PRO A 71 18.20 -9.35 -6.84
CA PRO A 71 17.07 -9.36 -7.77
C PRO A 71 16.04 -10.45 -7.46
N ILE A 72 16.47 -11.59 -6.93
CA ILE A 72 15.58 -12.70 -6.56
C ILE A 72 14.86 -12.41 -5.24
N SER A 73 15.56 -11.85 -4.25
CA SER A 73 14.94 -11.45 -2.98
C SER A 73 13.87 -10.38 -3.19
N GLU A 74 14.14 -9.41 -4.06
CA GLU A 74 13.17 -8.38 -4.40
C GLU A 74 11.95 -8.98 -5.14
N ALA A 75 12.16 -9.94 -6.06
CA ALA A 75 11.05 -10.64 -6.71
C ALA A 75 10.14 -11.38 -5.70
N TYR A 76 10.69 -12.01 -4.66
CA TYR A 76 9.88 -12.60 -3.58
C TYR A 76 9.07 -11.54 -2.82
N SER A 77 9.68 -10.38 -2.55
CA SER A 77 8.99 -9.25 -1.93
C SER A 77 7.86 -8.71 -2.82
N TYR A 78 8.06 -8.71 -4.14
CA TYR A 78 7.06 -8.29 -5.13
C TYR A 78 5.84 -9.23 -5.14
N CYS A 79 6.07 -10.54 -5.07
CA CYS A 79 4.99 -11.54 -5.09
C CYS A 79 4.01 -11.39 -3.92
N ASN A 80 4.49 -10.90 -2.77
CA ASN A 80 3.67 -10.69 -1.58
C ASN A 80 2.83 -11.92 -1.21
N ILE A 81 3.44 -13.09 -1.17
CA ILE A 81 2.70 -14.32 -0.86
C ILE A 81 2.09 -14.22 0.54
N PRO A 82 0.79 -14.47 0.72
CA PRO A 82 0.11 -14.35 2.01
C PRO A 82 0.46 -15.55 2.91
N ASN A 83 1.70 -15.63 3.36
CA ASN A 83 2.20 -16.66 4.28
C ASN A 83 2.90 -16.08 5.52
N ARG A 84 3.04 -14.75 5.60
CA ARG A 84 3.65 -14.04 6.72
C ARG A 84 2.66 -13.07 7.33
N THR A 85 2.84 -12.81 8.62
CA THR A 85 2.17 -11.71 9.33
C THR A 85 2.89 -10.41 8.97
N GLU A 86 2.12 -9.38 8.62
CA GLU A 86 2.65 -8.05 8.34
C GLU A 86 2.57 -7.21 9.61
N GLN A 87 3.67 -6.57 10.01
CA GLN A 87 3.64 -5.51 11.02
C GLN A 87 3.15 -4.23 10.36
N ALA A 88 2.31 -3.47 11.07
CA ALA A 88 1.55 -2.41 10.45
C ALA A 88 1.23 -1.30 11.46
N TRP A 89 1.59 -0.06 11.11
CA TRP A 89 1.43 1.12 11.96
C TRP A 89 0.05 1.79 11.81
N GLU A 90 -0.80 1.34 10.89
CA GLU A 90 -2.17 1.85 10.72
C GLU A 90 -2.90 1.90 12.07
N GLY A 91 -3.63 2.98 12.31
CA GLY A 91 -4.33 3.23 13.57
C GLY A 91 -3.45 3.52 14.80
N HIS A 92 -2.12 3.39 14.75
CA HIS A 92 -1.28 3.75 15.91
C HIS A 92 -1.14 5.27 16.07
N SER A 93 -1.47 5.80 17.25
CA SER A 93 -1.29 7.21 17.59
C SER A 93 -1.10 7.36 19.10
N PRO A 94 -0.69 8.54 19.61
CA PRO A 94 -0.80 8.84 21.04
C PRO A 94 -2.24 8.63 21.52
N ALA A 95 -2.42 8.13 22.75
CA ALA A 95 -3.70 7.59 23.25
C ALA A 95 -4.88 8.58 23.22
N ASP A 96 -4.59 9.86 23.16
CA ASP A 96 -5.53 10.98 23.23
C ASP A 96 -5.89 11.54 21.84
N TYR A 97 -5.26 11.05 20.77
CA TYR A 97 -5.54 11.47 19.40
C TYR A 97 -6.75 10.72 18.84
N ARG A 98 -7.62 11.45 18.15
CA ARG A 98 -8.80 10.90 17.49
C ARG A 98 -8.57 10.78 15.99
N LEU A 99 -8.79 9.59 15.43
CA LEU A 99 -8.84 9.38 13.99
C LEU A 99 -10.14 9.98 13.42
N LEU A 100 -10.03 10.78 12.36
CA LEU A 100 -11.15 11.48 11.74
C LEU A 100 -11.55 10.87 10.38
N SER A 101 -10.58 10.50 9.56
CA SER A 101 -10.83 9.86 8.27
C SER A 101 -9.61 9.08 7.76
N VAL A 102 -9.87 8.14 6.85
CA VAL A 102 -8.84 7.31 6.21
C VAL A 102 -9.10 7.24 4.70
N GLN A 103 -8.05 7.43 3.91
CA GLN A 103 -8.07 7.25 2.46
C GLN A 103 -7.03 6.20 2.07
N VAL A 104 -7.46 5.12 1.42
CA VAL A 104 -6.63 3.98 1.04
C VAL A 104 -6.59 3.89 -0.48
N MET A 105 -5.39 3.79 -1.05
CA MET A 105 -5.20 3.34 -2.42
C MET A 105 -4.46 2.00 -2.41
N ILE A 106 -4.98 1.04 -3.18
CA ILE A 106 -4.39 -0.29 -3.31
C ILE A 106 -3.99 -0.56 -4.76
N ARG A 107 -2.92 -1.32 -4.96
CA ARG A 107 -2.68 -2.06 -6.20
C ARG A 107 -3.53 -3.31 -6.17
N HIS A 108 -4.04 -3.76 -7.32
CA HIS A 108 -4.63 -5.09 -7.43
C HIS A 108 -3.68 -6.19 -6.89
N GLY A 109 -4.26 -7.31 -6.47
CA GLY A 109 -3.49 -8.46 -6.00
C GLY A 109 -2.79 -9.22 -7.12
N ASP A 110 -2.19 -10.36 -6.75
CA ASP A 110 -1.63 -11.33 -7.67
C ASP A 110 -2.62 -11.73 -8.78
N ARG A 111 -2.09 -11.87 -9.99
CA ARG A 111 -2.88 -12.07 -11.21
C ARG A 111 -2.14 -12.95 -12.20
N TYR A 112 -2.90 -13.56 -13.09
CA TYR A 112 -2.40 -14.17 -14.30
C TYR A 112 -1.68 -13.12 -15.20
N PRO A 113 -0.67 -13.49 -16.00
CA PRO A 113 0.12 -12.54 -16.77
C PRO A 113 -0.71 -11.86 -17.88
N LEU A 114 -0.32 -10.64 -18.21
CA LEU A 114 -0.77 -9.83 -19.35
C LEU A 114 -0.01 -10.17 -20.64
N TYR A 115 1.08 -10.92 -20.54
CA TYR A 115 1.89 -11.35 -21.67
C TYR A 115 2.08 -12.88 -21.64
N SER A 116 1.90 -13.51 -22.80
CA SER A 116 2.26 -14.92 -23.01
C SER A 116 3.54 -15.00 -23.82
N ILE A 117 4.53 -15.73 -23.33
CA ILE A 117 5.78 -15.96 -24.08
C ILE A 117 5.47 -16.87 -25.28
N PRO A 118 5.79 -16.46 -26.53
CA PRO A 118 5.46 -17.25 -27.72
C PRO A 118 6.03 -18.67 -27.68
N LYS A 119 5.36 -19.61 -28.35
CA LYS A 119 5.69 -21.06 -28.39
C LYS A 119 5.66 -21.81 -27.05
N THR A 120 5.49 -21.13 -25.92
CA THR A 120 5.43 -21.78 -24.60
C THR A 120 4.00 -22.14 -24.21
N LYS A 121 3.87 -23.11 -23.29
CA LYS A 121 2.58 -23.45 -22.70
C LYS A 121 2.14 -22.35 -21.74
N ARG A 122 0.83 -22.10 -21.70
CA ARG A 122 0.21 -21.22 -20.71
C ARG A 122 0.42 -21.78 -19.29
N PRO A 123 0.79 -20.96 -18.29
CA PRO A 123 0.85 -21.42 -16.91
C PRO A 123 -0.48 -22.03 -16.47
N ALA A 124 -0.43 -23.23 -15.91
CA ALA A 124 -1.61 -23.97 -15.46
C ALA A 124 -2.07 -23.45 -14.09
N ILE A 125 -2.76 -22.31 -14.10
CA ILE A 125 -3.29 -21.66 -12.89
C ILE A 125 -4.81 -21.71 -12.97
N ASP A 126 -5.41 -22.15 -11.87
CA ASP A 126 -6.85 -22.19 -11.67
C ASP A 126 -7.30 -20.95 -10.88
N CYS A 127 -8.16 -20.14 -11.50
CA CYS A 127 -8.69 -18.89 -10.96
C CYS A 127 -10.05 -19.06 -10.26
N THR A 128 -10.63 -20.25 -10.23
CA THR A 128 -11.82 -20.53 -9.41
C THR A 128 -11.48 -20.42 -7.93
N LEU A 129 -12.28 -19.71 -7.14
CA LEU A 129 -12.02 -19.59 -5.71
C LEU A 129 -12.46 -20.85 -4.96
N SER A 130 -11.59 -21.38 -4.11
CA SER A 130 -11.86 -22.51 -3.23
C SER A 130 -11.18 -22.33 -1.88
N SER A 131 -11.97 -22.45 -0.81
CA SER A 131 -11.43 -22.43 0.57
C SER A 131 -10.55 -23.61 0.91
N SER A 132 -10.65 -24.72 0.18
CA SER A 132 -9.81 -25.91 0.39
C SER A 132 -8.43 -25.79 -0.27
N ARG A 133 -8.24 -24.83 -1.19
CA ARG A 133 -6.96 -24.63 -1.89
C ARG A 133 -6.11 -23.57 -1.17
N PRO A 134 -4.79 -23.80 -0.99
CA PRO A 134 -3.90 -22.76 -0.47
C PRO A 134 -3.47 -21.76 -1.57
N PRO A 135 -3.17 -20.50 -1.21
CA PRO A 135 -3.44 -19.91 0.09
C PRO A 135 -4.95 -19.69 0.27
N SER A 136 -5.43 -19.87 1.49
CA SER A 136 -6.82 -19.65 1.87
C SER A 136 -6.90 -18.58 2.96
N HIS A 137 -8.11 -18.10 3.21
CA HIS A 137 -8.41 -17.12 4.25
C HIS A 137 -9.68 -17.53 4.99
N PRO A 138 -9.79 -17.35 6.31
CA PRO A 138 -11.02 -17.66 7.05
C PRO A 138 -12.27 -16.97 6.49
N LEU A 139 -12.11 -15.75 5.95
CA LEU A 139 -13.20 -14.98 5.34
C LEU A 139 -13.53 -15.37 3.89
N LEU A 140 -12.79 -16.28 3.26
CA LEU A 140 -12.92 -16.54 1.82
C LEU A 140 -14.30 -17.09 1.42
N ASN A 141 -14.85 -18.04 2.17
CA ASN A 141 -16.18 -18.59 1.88
C ASN A 141 -17.28 -17.54 2.03
N SER A 142 -17.26 -16.79 3.13
CA SER A 142 -18.25 -15.73 3.37
C SER A 142 -18.14 -14.62 2.34
N PHE A 143 -16.92 -14.27 1.91
CA PHE A 143 -16.67 -13.34 0.81
C PHE A 143 -17.34 -13.81 -0.49
N ILE A 144 -17.12 -15.07 -0.90
CA ILE A 144 -17.71 -15.64 -2.12
C ILE A 144 -19.24 -15.53 -2.08
N ASN A 145 -19.84 -15.96 -0.97
CA ASN A 145 -21.29 -15.91 -0.78
C ASN A 145 -21.81 -14.46 -0.81
N HIS A 146 -21.08 -13.53 -0.18
CA HIS A 146 -21.46 -12.13 -0.12
C HIS A 146 -21.38 -11.43 -1.48
N MET A 147 -20.40 -11.78 -2.33
CA MET A 147 -20.28 -11.23 -3.69
C MET A 147 -21.43 -11.65 -4.61
N GLY A 148 -22.08 -12.80 -4.32
CA GLY A 148 -23.31 -13.22 -4.99
C GLY A 148 -24.46 -12.22 -4.82
N GLN A 149 -24.47 -11.45 -3.73
CA GLN A 149 -25.51 -10.47 -3.42
C GLN A 149 -25.25 -9.07 -4.03
N GLY A 150 -24.13 -8.89 -4.72
CA GLY A 150 -23.68 -7.60 -5.25
C GLY A 150 -24.63 -6.93 -6.26
N GLY A 151 -25.60 -7.67 -6.82
CA GLY A 151 -26.65 -7.09 -7.68
C GLY A 151 -27.54 -6.06 -6.97
N ARG A 152 -27.54 -6.04 -5.63
CA ARG A 152 -28.27 -5.03 -4.82
C ARG A 152 -27.53 -3.69 -4.69
N GLY A 153 -26.24 -3.65 -5.04
CA GLY A 153 -25.43 -2.43 -4.98
C GLY A 153 -25.66 -1.49 -6.16
N ARG A 154 -25.19 -0.26 -6.02
CA ARG A 154 -25.16 0.73 -7.11
C ARG A 154 -23.82 0.67 -7.81
N TRP A 155 -23.85 0.59 -9.14
CA TRP A 155 -22.66 0.40 -9.98
C TRP A 155 -22.61 1.46 -11.06
N GLU A 156 -21.53 2.23 -11.12
CA GLU A 156 -21.30 3.12 -12.26
C GLU A 156 -20.87 2.31 -13.50
N PRO A 157 -21.42 2.59 -14.70
CA PRO A 157 -20.96 1.95 -15.92
C PRO A 157 -19.45 2.16 -16.18
N PRO A 158 -18.73 1.15 -16.71
CA PRO A 158 -19.22 -0.16 -17.14
C PRO A 158 -19.15 -1.24 -16.03
N LEU A 159 -18.94 -0.88 -14.76
CA LEU A 159 -18.63 -1.85 -13.70
C LEU A 159 -19.72 -2.89 -13.46
N GLY A 160 -20.98 -2.56 -13.73
CA GLY A 160 -22.11 -3.48 -13.53
C GLY A 160 -22.03 -4.77 -14.36
N SER A 161 -21.29 -4.78 -15.48
CA SER A 161 -21.09 -5.98 -16.33
C SER A 161 -19.81 -6.75 -16.02
N VAL A 162 -18.96 -6.23 -15.14
CA VAL A 162 -17.68 -6.86 -14.78
C VAL A 162 -17.92 -7.94 -13.73
N SER A 163 -17.36 -9.14 -13.92
CA SER A 163 -17.48 -10.21 -12.94
C SER A 163 -16.89 -9.81 -11.59
N ARG A 164 -17.66 -10.03 -10.52
CA ARG A 164 -17.29 -9.70 -9.13
C ARG A 164 -16.30 -10.70 -8.52
N LEU A 165 -16.13 -11.87 -9.12
CA LEU A 165 -15.20 -12.90 -8.69
C LEU A 165 -14.44 -13.48 -9.90
N PRO A 166 -13.18 -13.90 -9.73
CA PRO A 166 -12.54 -14.77 -10.70
C PRO A 166 -13.18 -16.17 -10.64
N SER A 167 -13.32 -16.83 -11.79
CA SER A 167 -14.14 -18.04 -11.89
C SER A 167 -13.71 -19.01 -12.99
N HIS A 168 -12.59 -18.76 -13.68
CA HIS A 168 -12.12 -19.69 -14.71
C HIS A 168 -11.17 -20.74 -14.14
N SER A 169 -11.44 -22.02 -14.43
CA SER A 169 -10.57 -23.14 -14.03
C SER A 169 -9.22 -23.13 -14.76
N ALA A 170 -9.16 -22.46 -15.90
CA ALA A 170 -7.93 -22.02 -16.55
C ALA A 170 -7.97 -20.50 -16.66
N CYS A 171 -7.14 -19.82 -15.88
CA CYS A 171 -7.13 -18.36 -15.80
C CYS A 171 -6.98 -17.68 -17.17
N GLU A 172 -7.71 -16.58 -17.36
CA GLU A 172 -7.53 -15.70 -18.50
C GLU A 172 -6.42 -14.66 -18.29
N ILE A 173 -5.98 -14.05 -19.40
CA ILE A 173 -4.95 -13.00 -19.40
C ILE A 173 -5.35 -11.85 -18.44
N GLY A 174 -4.52 -11.61 -17.42
CA GLY A 174 -4.73 -10.55 -16.45
C GLY A 174 -5.85 -10.78 -15.44
N GLU A 175 -6.40 -11.99 -15.33
CA GLU A 175 -7.39 -12.38 -14.32
C GLU A 175 -6.76 -12.43 -12.92
N LEU A 176 -7.50 -12.00 -11.90
CA LEU A 176 -7.05 -12.08 -10.51
C LEU A 176 -7.03 -13.54 -10.05
N THR A 177 -5.99 -13.95 -9.34
CA THR A 177 -5.93 -15.32 -8.79
C THR A 177 -6.47 -15.36 -7.36
N GLN A 178 -6.62 -16.56 -6.80
CA GLN A 178 -6.94 -16.72 -5.39
C GLN A 178 -5.88 -16.09 -4.46
N ILE A 179 -4.60 -16.11 -4.85
CA ILE A 179 -3.54 -15.42 -4.09
C ILE A 179 -3.90 -13.93 -3.98
N GLY A 180 -4.30 -13.31 -5.09
CA GLY A 180 -4.69 -11.90 -5.14
C GLY A 180 -5.91 -11.57 -4.28
N VAL A 181 -6.93 -12.44 -4.26
CA VAL A 181 -8.10 -12.30 -3.38
C VAL A 181 -7.70 -12.40 -1.91
N VAL A 182 -6.91 -13.41 -1.54
CA VAL A 182 -6.48 -13.63 -0.15
C VAL A 182 -5.57 -12.51 0.35
N GLN A 183 -4.68 -11.98 -0.49
CA GLN A 183 -3.86 -10.81 -0.17
C GLN A 183 -4.74 -9.62 0.26
N HIS A 184 -5.83 -9.36 -0.46
CA HIS A 184 -6.70 -8.23 -0.16
C HIS A 184 -7.67 -8.49 1.00
N LEU A 185 -8.17 -9.72 1.17
CA LEU A 185 -8.90 -10.08 2.39
C LEU A 185 -8.06 -9.81 3.65
N ARG A 186 -6.76 -10.12 3.60
CA ARG A 186 -5.83 -9.82 4.69
C ARG A 186 -5.60 -8.33 4.90
N ASN A 187 -5.34 -7.57 3.82
CA ASN A 187 -5.20 -6.11 3.91
C ASN A 187 -6.45 -5.47 4.55
N GLY A 188 -7.64 -5.89 4.12
CA GLY A 188 -8.91 -5.43 4.67
C GLY A 188 -9.03 -5.77 6.16
N GLN A 189 -8.81 -7.03 6.53
CA GLN A 189 -8.91 -7.49 7.92
C GLN A 189 -7.91 -6.78 8.83
N LEU A 190 -6.69 -6.52 8.33
CA LEU A 190 -5.67 -5.78 9.06
C LEU A 190 -6.19 -4.37 9.38
N LEU A 191 -6.70 -3.65 8.39
CA LEU A 191 -7.24 -2.30 8.59
C LEU A 191 -8.52 -2.30 9.44
N HIS A 192 -9.33 -3.36 9.37
CA HIS A 192 -10.49 -3.54 10.25
C HIS A 192 -10.04 -3.52 11.71
N HIS A 193 -9.07 -4.36 12.07
CA HIS A 193 -8.55 -4.41 13.44
C HIS A 193 -7.90 -3.09 13.85
N ALA A 194 -7.09 -2.49 12.98
CA ALA A 194 -6.39 -1.24 13.25
C ALA A 194 -7.34 -0.08 13.59
N TYR A 195 -8.48 0.02 12.90
CA TYR A 195 -9.41 1.15 13.03
C TYR A 195 -10.65 0.89 13.88
N LYS A 196 -10.96 -0.37 14.20
CA LYS A 196 -12.08 -0.73 15.09
C LYS A 196 -11.96 -0.03 16.45
N GLN A 197 -10.75 0.02 17.02
CA GLN A 197 -10.47 0.69 18.30
C GLN A 197 -10.70 2.21 18.26
N HIS A 198 -10.70 2.82 17.06
CA HIS A 198 -10.93 4.25 16.87
C HIS A 198 -12.38 4.60 16.59
N SER A 199 -13.27 3.60 16.52
CA SER A 199 -14.67 3.77 16.11
C SER A 199 -14.80 4.60 14.82
N LEU A 200 -13.87 4.40 13.88
CA LEU A 200 -13.81 5.15 12.62
C LEU A 200 -15.12 5.05 11.84
N LEU A 201 -15.73 3.85 11.85
CA LEU A 201 -16.98 3.57 11.17
C LEU A 201 -18.07 3.30 12.23
N PRO A 202 -19.14 4.11 12.29
CA PRO A 202 -20.24 3.88 13.22
C PRO A 202 -21.05 2.64 12.81
N ALA A 203 -21.77 2.04 13.77
CA ALA A 203 -22.65 0.90 13.50
C ALA A 203 -23.74 1.25 12.46
N ASP A 204 -24.27 2.47 12.52
CA ASP A 204 -25.27 3.00 11.59
C ASP A 204 -24.60 3.71 10.40
N LEU A 205 -23.70 3.01 9.71
CA LEU A 205 -22.96 3.55 8.58
C LEU A 205 -23.90 4.10 7.50
N LEU A 206 -23.74 5.39 7.17
CA LEU A 206 -24.45 6.02 6.08
C LEU A 206 -23.74 5.75 4.75
N PRO A 207 -24.46 5.55 3.63
CA PRO A 207 -23.88 5.35 2.30
C PRO A 207 -22.79 6.35 1.93
N GLN A 208 -22.98 7.62 2.30
CA GLN A 208 -22.10 8.74 1.95
C GLN A 208 -20.77 8.74 2.72
N GLN A 209 -20.66 7.94 3.79
CA GLN A 209 -19.47 7.87 4.63
C GLN A 209 -18.37 6.98 4.03
N VAL A 210 -18.73 6.11 3.07
CA VAL A 210 -17.81 5.19 2.40
C VAL A 210 -17.79 5.46 0.91
N TRP A 211 -16.62 5.84 0.40
CA TRP A 211 -16.37 6.00 -1.03
C TRP A 211 -15.53 4.85 -1.55
N VAL A 212 -16.05 4.10 -2.53
CA VAL A 212 -15.30 3.00 -3.16
C VAL A 212 -15.20 3.28 -4.65
N GLU A 213 -13.98 3.32 -5.17
CA GLU A 213 -13.72 3.55 -6.59
C GLU A 213 -12.69 2.57 -7.14
N THR A 214 -12.83 2.21 -8.41
CA THR A 214 -11.94 1.28 -9.10
C THR A 214 -11.84 1.63 -10.57
N THR A 215 -10.72 1.28 -11.21
CA THR A 215 -10.69 1.23 -12.68
C THR A 215 -11.57 0.12 -13.23
N GLY A 216 -11.92 0.18 -14.52
CA GLY A 216 -12.77 -0.82 -15.19
C GLY A 216 -12.14 -2.19 -15.44
N LYS A 217 -11.00 -2.54 -14.82
CA LYS A 217 -10.40 -3.87 -14.94
C LYS A 217 -10.97 -4.82 -13.89
N SER A 218 -11.32 -6.05 -14.27
CA SER A 218 -11.86 -7.08 -13.37
C SER A 218 -10.98 -7.27 -12.14
N ARG A 219 -9.67 -7.44 -12.33
CA ARG A 219 -8.70 -7.59 -11.23
C ARG A 219 -8.66 -6.45 -10.23
N THR A 220 -8.87 -5.19 -10.65
CA THR A 220 -8.91 -4.06 -9.71
C THR A 220 -10.23 -4.05 -8.97
N LEU A 221 -11.34 -4.29 -9.66
CA LEU A 221 -12.65 -4.38 -9.02
C LEU A 221 -12.66 -5.49 -7.96
N GLN A 222 -12.30 -6.71 -8.34
CA GLN A 222 -12.27 -7.89 -7.48
C GLN A 222 -11.33 -7.71 -6.28
N SER A 223 -10.16 -7.08 -6.49
CA SER A 223 -9.23 -6.72 -5.40
C SER A 223 -9.86 -5.73 -4.41
N GLY A 224 -10.53 -4.69 -4.93
CA GLY A 224 -11.23 -3.69 -4.11
C GLY A 224 -12.37 -4.31 -3.30
N LEU A 225 -13.13 -5.22 -3.90
CA LEU A 225 -14.21 -5.94 -3.22
C LEU A 225 -13.68 -6.89 -2.13
N ALA A 226 -12.60 -7.62 -2.40
CA ALA A 226 -11.95 -8.48 -1.41
C ALA A 226 -11.39 -7.66 -0.24
N PHE A 227 -10.75 -6.53 -0.53
CA PHE A 227 -10.29 -5.60 0.51
C PHE A 227 -11.49 -5.09 1.33
N LEU A 228 -12.53 -4.60 0.66
CA LEU A 228 -13.70 -4.01 1.32
C LEU A 228 -14.38 -5.01 2.23
N TYR A 229 -14.55 -6.26 1.79
CA TYR A 229 -15.14 -7.30 2.62
C TYR A 229 -14.27 -7.67 3.82
N GLY A 230 -12.94 -7.71 3.67
CA GLY A 230 -12.03 -7.88 4.80
C GLY A 230 -12.12 -6.72 5.80
N PHE A 231 -12.32 -5.50 5.30
CA PHE A 231 -12.38 -4.28 6.11
C PHE A 231 -13.74 -4.07 6.81
N LEU A 232 -14.82 -4.36 6.10
CA LEU A 232 -16.20 -4.23 6.51
C LEU A 232 -16.95 -5.54 6.19
N PRO A 233 -16.77 -6.60 6.99
CA PRO A 233 -17.51 -7.84 6.76
C PRO A 233 -19.02 -7.61 6.75
N ASP A 234 -19.70 -8.28 5.82
CA ASP A 234 -21.16 -8.29 5.69
C ASP A 234 -21.81 -6.91 5.51
N PHE A 235 -21.11 -5.98 4.86
CA PHE A 235 -21.63 -4.67 4.54
C PHE A 235 -22.96 -4.73 3.73
N ASP A 236 -23.84 -3.77 3.95
CA ASP A 236 -25.11 -3.71 3.24
C ASP A 236 -24.90 -3.18 1.81
N TRP A 237 -25.06 -4.07 0.82
CA TRP A 237 -24.97 -3.73 -0.60
C TRP A 237 -25.89 -2.57 -1.01
N THR A 238 -27.08 -2.44 -0.43
CA THR A 238 -28.04 -1.39 -0.81
C THR A 238 -27.52 0.02 -0.48
N LYS A 239 -26.55 0.10 0.43
CA LYS A 239 -25.86 1.33 0.85
C LYS A 239 -24.55 1.56 0.11
N MET A 240 -24.10 0.62 -0.72
CA MET A 240 -22.83 0.74 -1.42
C MET A 240 -23.00 1.27 -2.84
N THR A 241 -22.17 2.25 -3.18
CA THR A 241 -21.97 2.71 -4.56
C THR A 241 -20.53 2.46 -4.95
N ILE A 242 -20.32 1.76 -6.07
CA ILE A 242 -19.00 1.50 -6.62
C ILE A 242 -18.78 2.41 -7.82
N HIS A 243 -17.84 3.34 -7.66
CA HIS A 243 -17.53 4.39 -8.63
C HIS A 243 -16.47 3.94 -9.64
N HIS A 244 -16.65 4.34 -10.90
CA HIS A 244 -15.74 4.00 -11.98
C HIS A 244 -14.70 5.10 -12.22
N GLN A 245 -13.43 4.70 -12.21
CA GLN A 245 -12.30 5.54 -12.60
C GLN A 245 -11.84 5.20 -14.02
N TRP A 246 -12.25 6.05 -14.97
CA TRP A 246 -11.95 5.92 -16.39
C TRP A 246 -10.46 6.02 -16.72
N SER A 247 -9.69 6.70 -15.87
CA SER A 247 -8.25 6.88 -16.04
C SER A 247 -7.49 6.11 -14.97
N THR A 248 -6.41 5.43 -15.37
CA THR A 248 -5.45 4.82 -14.43
C THR A 248 -4.72 5.87 -13.59
N LEU A 249 -4.82 7.16 -13.92
CA LEU A 249 -4.28 8.27 -13.12
C LEU A 249 -5.29 8.86 -12.14
N PHE A 250 -6.52 8.36 -12.09
CA PHE A 250 -7.56 8.84 -11.15
C PHE A 250 -7.77 10.37 -11.25
N CYS A 251 -7.65 10.90 -12.47
CA CYS A 251 -7.59 12.33 -12.72
C CYS A 251 -8.95 13.03 -12.87
N GLY A 252 -10.04 12.27 -12.88
CA GLY A 252 -11.40 12.81 -13.03
C GLY A 252 -11.52 13.73 -14.25
N SER A 253 -12.05 14.93 -14.07
CA SER A 253 -12.15 15.95 -15.13
C SER A 253 -10.84 16.70 -15.39
N SER A 254 -9.80 16.52 -14.57
CA SER A 254 -8.53 17.25 -14.65
C SER A 254 -7.41 16.42 -15.32
N CYS A 255 -7.77 15.57 -16.28
CA CYS A 255 -6.84 14.66 -16.95
C CYS A 255 -5.99 15.31 -18.05
N ASP A 256 -6.40 16.48 -18.57
CA ASP A 256 -5.63 17.19 -19.60
C ASP A 256 -4.42 17.91 -18.99
N CYS A 257 -3.24 17.61 -19.53
CA CYS A 257 -1.96 18.19 -19.12
C CYS A 257 -0.87 17.79 -20.14
N PRO A 258 -0.63 18.61 -21.18
CA PRO A 258 0.36 18.29 -22.22
C PRO A 258 1.78 18.07 -21.69
N ALA A 259 2.25 18.92 -20.77
CA ALA A 259 3.60 18.81 -20.21
C ALA A 259 3.87 17.48 -19.49
N ARG A 260 2.84 16.88 -18.86
CA ARG A 260 2.95 15.56 -18.22
C ARG A 260 3.39 14.50 -19.22
N ASN A 261 2.80 14.48 -20.41
CA ASN A 261 3.10 13.47 -21.41
C ASN A 261 4.52 13.62 -21.95
N SER A 262 4.99 14.87 -22.16
CA SER A 262 6.37 15.15 -22.57
C SER A 262 7.41 14.59 -21.58
N TYR A 263 7.23 14.80 -20.27
CA TYR A 263 8.14 14.22 -19.26
C TYR A 263 8.13 12.69 -19.25
N LEU A 264 6.97 12.07 -19.47
CA LEU A 264 6.87 10.61 -19.56
C LEU A 264 7.60 10.08 -20.79
N GLU A 265 7.45 10.74 -21.94
CA GLU A 265 8.14 10.38 -23.17
C GLU A 265 9.67 10.51 -23.03
N ASP A 266 10.15 11.58 -22.37
CA ASP A 266 11.57 11.75 -22.07
C ASP A 266 12.10 10.63 -21.15
N ASP A 267 11.35 10.27 -20.10
CA ASP A 267 11.73 9.16 -19.22
C ASP A 267 11.73 7.81 -19.95
N GLN A 268 10.77 7.57 -20.85
CA GLN A 268 10.73 6.38 -21.69
C GLN A 268 11.92 6.32 -22.67
N ARG A 269 12.32 7.46 -23.26
CA ARG A 269 13.53 7.55 -24.08
C ARG A 269 14.80 7.25 -23.27
N ARG A 270 14.89 7.76 -22.04
CA ARG A 270 15.99 7.43 -21.11
C ARG A 270 16.02 5.93 -20.81
N GLN A 271 14.91 5.36 -20.36
CA GLN A 271 14.80 3.93 -20.06
C GLN A 271 15.19 3.07 -21.26
N TYR A 272 14.74 3.44 -22.46
CA TYR A 272 15.12 2.76 -23.69
C TYR A 272 16.64 2.77 -23.90
N ARG A 273 17.29 3.94 -23.79
CA ARG A 273 18.75 4.09 -23.95
C ARG A 273 19.53 3.25 -22.94
N LEU A 274 19.12 3.27 -21.66
CA LEU A 274 19.73 2.48 -20.61
C LEU A 274 19.63 0.98 -20.90
N ARG A 275 18.45 0.53 -21.35
CA ARG A 275 18.20 -0.87 -21.69
C ARG A 275 19.05 -1.35 -22.87
N VAL A 276 19.13 -0.58 -23.95
CA VAL A 276 19.90 -0.98 -25.15
C VAL A 276 21.42 -0.92 -24.92
N ALA A 277 21.90 -0.12 -23.97
CA ALA A 277 23.30 -0.07 -23.58
C ALA A 277 23.75 -1.30 -22.75
N ASN A 278 22.81 -2.12 -22.25
CA ASN A 278 23.13 -3.26 -21.40
C ASN A 278 23.42 -4.53 -22.22
N THR A 279 24.69 -4.79 -22.48
CA THR A 279 25.15 -5.95 -23.28
C THR A 279 24.81 -7.30 -22.64
N ASN A 280 24.79 -7.40 -21.31
CA ASN A 280 24.42 -8.63 -20.62
C ASN A 280 22.93 -8.95 -20.80
N LEU A 281 22.08 -7.92 -20.70
CA LEU A 281 20.65 -8.05 -20.96
C LEU A 281 20.37 -8.46 -22.41
N ASP A 282 21.06 -7.84 -23.38
CA ASP A 282 20.91 -8.15 -24.80
C ASP A 282 21.27 -9.62 -25.10
N ARG A 283 22.42 -10.09 -24.59
CA ARG A 283 22.83 -11.50 -24.68
C ARG A 283 21.81 -12.43 -24.03
N THR A 284 21.27 -12.05 -22.87
CA THR A 284 20.24 -12.82 -22.16
C THR A 284 18.98 -12.97 -23.01
N TYR A 285 18.48 -11.89 -23.63
CA TYR A 285 17.32 -11.98 -24.52
C TYR A 285 17.59 -12.82 -25.77
N ALA A 286 18.79 -12.73 -26.35
CA ALA A 286 19.19 -13.57 -27.47
C ALA A 286 19.25 -15.07 -27.09
N ASP A 287 19.79 -15.39 -25.92
CA ASP A 287 19.85 -16.76 -25.39
C ASP A 287 18.46 -17.32 -25.06
N MET A 288 17.59 -16.51 -24.44
CA MET A 288 16.17 -16.85 -24.24
C MET A 288 15.47 -17.13 -25.58
N ALA A 289 15.70 -16.28 -26.59
CA ALA A 289 15.10 -16.43 -27.91
C ALA A 289 15.57 -17.73 -28.59
N HIS A 290 16.87 -18.01 -28.52
CA HIS A 290 17.47 -19.23 -29.05
C HIS A 290 16.91 -20.49 -28.38
N THR A 291 16.81 -20.50 -27.05
CA THR A 291 16.20 -21.58 -26.26
C THR A 291 14.78 -21.89 -26.72
N LEU A 292 14.00 -20.84 -26.99
CA LEU A 292 12.60 -20.95 -27.42
C LEU A 292 12.42 -21.18 -28.92
N GLY A 293 13.50 -21.18 -29.72
CA GLY A 293 13.45 -21.25 -31.18
C GLY A 293 12.73 -20.06 -31.80
N LEU A 294 12.92 -18.86 -31.26
CA LEU A 294 12.29 -17.62 -31.70
C LEU A 294 13.34 -16.62 -32.22
N PRO A 295 13.00 -15.76 -33.19
CA PRO A 295 13.78 -14.56 -33.45
C PRO A 295 13.76 -13.62 -32.24
N THR A 296 14.89 -13.03 -31.84
CA THR A 296 14.99 -12.12 -30.68
C THR A 296 13.96 -10.99 -30.71
N ARG A 297 13.66 -10.44 -31.89
CA ARG A 297 12.63 -9.41 -32.09
C ARG A 297 11.21 -9.81 -31.65
N GLN A 298 10.91 -11.11 -31.54
CA GLN A 298 9.62 -11.61 -31.06
C GLN A 298 9.54 -11.67 -29.52
N LEU A 299 10.68 -11.75 -28.83
CA LEU A 299 10.77 -11.50 -27.40
C LEU A 299 10.87 -9.98 -27.18
N ARG A 300 9.72 -9.31 -27.23
CA ARG A 300 9.64 -7.86 -26.96
C ARG A 300 10.27 -7.56 -25.61
N ALA A 301 11.32 -6.73 -25.60
CA ALA A 301 12.04 -6.41 -24.39
C ALA A 301 11.11 -5.86 -23.30
N ALA A 302 11.42 -6.17 -22.04
CA ALA A 302 10.60 -5.92 -20.85
C ALA A 302 9.25 -6.66 -20.76
N ASN A 303 8.74 -7.31 -21.82
CA ASN A 303 7.45 -8.03 -21.73
C ASN A 303 7.53 -9.40 -21.03
N PRO A 304 8.56 -10.24 -21.27
CA PRO A 304 8.66 -11.55 -20.63
C PRO A 304 8.65 -11.50 -19.11
N ILE A 305 9.06 -10.38 -18.50
CA ILE A 305 9.16 -10.28 -17.04
C ILE A 305 7.84 -10.49 -16.33
N ASP A 306 6.71 -10.07 -16.91
CA ASP A 306 5.38 -10.24 -16.31
C ASP A 306 4.98 -11.72 -16.29
N SER A 307 5.28 -12.46 -17.35
CA SER A 307 5.08 -13.91 -17.42
C SER A 307 6.02 -14.65 -16.47
N LEU A 308 7.31 -14.31 -16.47
CA LEU A 308 8.29 -14.93 -15.58
C LEU A 308 7.96 -14.67 -14.10
N LEU A 309 7.56 -13.45 -13.74
CA LEU A 309 7.10 -13.14 -12.38
C LEU A 309 5.89 -13.98 -11.98
N CYS A 310 4.93 -14.20 -12.88
CA CYS A 310 3.81 -15.10 -12.57
C CYS A 310 4.29 -16.52 -12.26
N HIS A 311 5.13 -17.11 -13.12
CA HIS A 311 5.69 -18.45 -12.85
C HIS A 311 6.43 -18.48 -11.51
N PHE A 312 7.24 -17.46 -11.23
CA PHE A 312 7.98 -17.34 -9.98
C PHE A 312 7.06 -17.23 -8.75
N CYS A 313 6.05 -16.35 -8.78
CA CYS A 313 5.13 -16.15 -7.66
C CYS A 313 4.22 -17.35 -7.40
N HIS A 314 3.91 -18.14 -8.42
CA HIS A 314 3.12 -19.37 -8.29
C HIS A 314 3.95 -20.62 -8.03
N GLY A 315 5.28 -20.51 -7.94
CA GLY A 315 6.16 -21.68 -7.76
C GLY A 315 6.12 -22.65 -8.94
N LEU A 316 5.79 -22.16 -10.14
CA LEU A 316 5.73 -22.96 -11.36
C LEU A 316 7.12 -23.00 -12.03
N PRO A 317 7.47 -24.10 -12.72
CA PRO A 317 8.65 -24.14 -13.58
C PRO A 317 8.58 -23.03 -14.62
N PHE A 318 9.69 -22.38 -14.92
CA PHE A 318 9.71 -21.34 -15.97
C PHE A 318 9.33 -21.92 -17.34
N PRO A 319 8.84 -21.06 -18.27
CA PRO A 319 8.34 -21.50 -19.57
C PRO A 319 9.37 -22.32 -20.38
N CYS A 320 8.90 -23.41 -21.00
CA CYS A 320 9.72 -24.31 -21.79
C CYS A 320 9.12 -24.59 -23.18
N VAL A 321 9.97 -25.04 -24.10
CA VAL A 321 9.56 -25.62 -25.40
C VAL A 321 10.17 -27.02 -25.57
N PRO A 322 9.44 -27.97 -26.18
CA PRO A 322 9.98 -29.29 -26.48
C PRO A 322 11.12 -29.19 -27.51
N SER A 323 12.09 -30.12 -27.42
CA SER A 323 13.15 -30.26 -28.42
C SER A 323 12.54 -30.63 -29.77
N GLY A 324 12.95 -29.94 -30.84
CA GLY A 324 12.52 -30.20 -32.22
C GLY A 324 11.69 -29.10 -32.90
N ASN A 325 11.21 -28.08 -32.19
CA ASN A 325 10.41 -26.97 -32.76
C ASN A 325 11.25 -25.76 -33.24
N GLY A 326 12.34 -26.04 -33.99
CA GLY A 326 13.17 -25.02 -34.66
C GLY A 326 14.11 -24.21 -33.74
N GLY A 327 14.39 -24.70 -32.53
CA GLY A 327 15.39 -24.18 -31.58
C GLY A 327 16.05 -25.33 -30.80
N THR A 328 16.94 -25.03 -29.85
CA THR A 328 17.63 -26.09 -29.06
C THR A 328 16.69 -26.88 -28.15
N GLY A 329 15.49 -26.36 -27.85
CA GLY A 329 14.62 -26.93 -26.84
C GLY A 329 15.12 -26.58 -25.44
N GLY A 330 14.21 -26.60 -24.46
CA GLY A 330 14.56 -26.35 -23.06
C GLY A 330 13.66 -25.33 -22.38
N CYS A 331 14.07 -24.93 -21.18
CA CYS A 331 13.34 -24.04 -20.29
C CYS A 331 14.11 -22.75 -20.06
N LEU A 332 13.38 -21.64 -19.92
CA LEU A 332 13.95 -20.40 -19.40
C LEU A 332 14.43 -20.60 -17.96
N THR A 333 15.42 -19.83 -17.51
CA THR A 333 16.13 -20.09 -16.25
C THR A 333 16.00 -18.95 -15.23
N LEU A 334 16.24 -19.28 -13.96
CA LEU A 334 16.32 -18.29 -12.88
C LEU A 334 17.44 -17.28 -13.09
N ALA A 335 18.55 -17.70 -13.70
CA ALA A 335 19.65 -16.80 -14.04
C ALA A 335 19.23 -15.74 -15.07
N GLN A 336 18.54 -16.16 -16.15
CA GLN A 336 18.01 -15.23 -17.15
C GLN A 336 17.00 -14.25 -16.52
N PHE A 337 16.09 -14.76 -15.67
CA PHE A 337 15.14 -13.94 -14.91
C PHE A 337 15.86 -12.92 -14.00
N ALA A 338 16.91 -13.34 -13.29
CA ALA A 338 17.69 -12.48 -12.40
C ALA A 338 18.34 -11.31 -13.15
N VAL A 339 18.83 -11.52 -14.38
CA VAL A 339 19.42 -10.44 -15.21
C VAL A 339 18.36 -9.39 -15.56
N ILE A 340 17.15 -9.81 -15.93
CA ILE A 340 16.06 -8.86 -16.25
C ILE A 340 15.66 -8.07 -14.99
N ARG A 341 15.53 -8.74 -13.83
CA ARG A 341 15.23 -8.07 -12.55
C ARG A 341 16.34 -7.10 -12.15
N GLN A 342 17.60 -7.48 -12.32
CA GLN A 342 18.73 -6.59 -12.04
C GLN A 342 18.66 -5.33 -12.90
N GLN A 343 18.37 -5.46 -14.20
CA GLN A 343 18.20 -4.30 -15.06
C GLN A 343 17.05 -3.37 -14.61
N GLN A 344 15.95 -3.92 -14.10
CA GLN A 344 14.86 -3.10 -13.56
C GLN A 344 15.31 -2.33 -12.30
N LEU A 345 16.10 -2.95 -11.41
CA LEU A 345 16.67 -2.26 -10.26
C LEU A 345 17.62 -1.13 -10.68
N ASP A 346 18.47 -1.39 -11.69
CA ASP A 346 19.38 -0.39 -12.24
C ASP A 346 18.60 0.78 -12.88
N ASP A 347 17.52 0.49 -13.61
CA ASP A 347 16.61 1.50 -14.17
C ASP A 347 15.92 2.33 -13.09
N GLU A 348 15.53 1.74 -11.96
CA GLU A 348 14.96 2.52 -10.85
C GLU A 348 15.97 3.51 -10.25
N VAL A 349 17.24 3.11 -10.11
CA VAL A 349 18.31 4.00 -9.65
C VAL A 349 18.55 5.14 -10.63
N ASP A 350 18.68 4.83 -11.93
CA ASP A 350 18.91 5.83 -12.98
C ASP A 350 17.71 6.78 -13.13
N ARG A 351 16.48 6.24 -13.09
CA ARG A 351 15.23 7.02 -13.13
C ARG A 351 15.16 8.06 -12.02
N ARG A 352 15.56 7.69 -10.79
CA ARG A 352 15.63 8.62 -9.65
C ARG A 352 16.64 9.74 -9.91
N LYS A 353 17.85 9.37 -10.33
CA LYS A 353 18.92 10.33 -10.62
C LYS A 353 18.51 11.34 -11.71
N ALA A 354 17.79 10.89 -12.73
CA ALA A 354 17.35 11.75 -13.83
C ALA A 354 16.21 12.72 -13.45
N GLY A 355 15.34 12.34 -12.49
CA GLY A 355 14.24 13.18 -12.01
C GLY A 355 13.09 13.44 -13.00
N LEU A 356 13.18 12.94 -14.24
CA LEU A 356 12.14 13.09 -15.28
C LEU A 356 10.82 12.45 -14.86
N TYR A 357 10.88 11.22 -14.32
CA TYR A 357 9.71 10.51 -13.84
C TYR A 357 9.02 11.24 -12.69
N ARG A 358 9.77 11.94 -11.82
CA ARG A 358 9.19 12.74 -10.74
C ARG A 358 8.44 13.97 -11.27
N LYS A 359 8.96 14.63 -12.31
CA LYS A 359 8.26 15.72 -13.02
C LYS A 359 6.95 15.22 -13.64
N TYR A 360 6.98 14.05 -14.28
CA TYR A 360 5.76 13.37 -14.74
C TYR A 360 4.80 13.09 -13.57
N ALA A 361 5.30 12.49 -12.50
CA ALA A 361 4.52 11.99 -11.38
C ALA A 361 3.74 13.10 -10.66
N ILE A 362 4.35 14.26 -10.40
CA ILE A 362 3.67 15.38 -9.74
C ILE A 362 2.47 15.87 -10.56
N LEU A 363 2.58 15.91 -11.88
CA LEU A 363 1.49 16.35 -12.76
C LEU A 363 0.45 15.25 -12.94
N ALA A 364 0.89 14.01 -13.08
CA ALA A 364 0.01 12.86 -13.18
C ALA A 364 -0.87 12.70 -11.94
N MET A 365 -0.32 12.94 -10.75
CA MET A 365 -0.98 12.62 -9.48
C MET A 365 -1.55 13.81 -8.73
N TYR A 366 -1.32 15.04 -9.20
CA TYR A 366 -1.95 16.23 -8.64
C TYR A 366 -3.48 16.10 -8.54
N PRO A 367 -4.24 15.69 -9.59
CA PRO A 367 -5.70 15.59 -9.48
C PRO A 367 -6.17 14.68 -8.33
N TYR A 368 -5.53 13.52 -8.14
CA TYR A 368 -5.84 12.60 -7.05
C TYR A 368 -5.50 13.21 -5.69
N LEU A 369 -4.28 13.74 -5.55
CA LEU A 369 -3.81 14.37 -4.31
C LEU A 369 -4.65 15.58 -3.91
N ASN A 370 -5.07 16.40 -4.88
CA ASN A 370 -5.96 17.54 -4.67
C ASN A 370 -7.33 17.11 -4.15
N ARG A 371 -7.93 16.06 -4.74
CA ARG A 371 -9.19 15.52 -4.24
C ARG A 371 -9.05 14.95 -2.83
N THR A 372 -7.97 14.25 -2.53
CA THR A 372 -7.66 13.74 -1.17
C THR A 372 -7.49 14.88 -0.17
N ALA A 373 -6.71 15.91 -0.51
CA ALA A 373 -6.53 17.11 0.31
C ALA A 373 -7.85 17.83 0.60
N LEU A 374 -8.71 18.01 -0.42
CA LEU A 374 -10.03 18.62 -0.26
C LEU A 374 -10.96 17.78 0.63
N LYS A 375 -10.95 16.45 0.51
CA LYS A 375 -11.71 15.55 1.40
C LYS A 375 -11.23 15.69 2.85
N MET A 376 -9.92 15.59 3.10
CA MET A 376 -9.35 15.73 4.44
C MET A 376 -9.64 17.10 5.05
N GLU A 377 -9.52 18.18 4.27
CA GLU A 377 -9.82 19.52 4.74
C GLU A 377 -11.31 19.71 5.10
N ARG A 378 -12.23 19.12 4.33
CA ARG A 378 -13.67 19.11 4.64
C ARG A 378 -13.96 18.41 5.97
N VAL A 379 -13.41 17.21 6.16
CA VAL A 379 -13.55 16.44 7.41
C VAL A 379 -12.95 17.22 8.60
N ALA A 380 -11.76 17.80 8.44
CA ALA A 380 -11.12 18.60 9.48
C ALA A 380 -12.01 19.77 9.92
N LYS A 381 -12.55 20.54 8.97
CA LYS A 381 -13.47 21.66 9.24
C LYS A 381 -14.76 21.20 9.92
N ALA A 382 -15.37 20.11 9.46
CA ALA A 382 -16.58 19.56 10.08
C ALA A 382 -16.35 19.12 11.54
N SER A 383 -15.16 18.57 11.84
CA SER A 383 -14.79 18.15 13.20
C SER A 383 -14.68 19.31 14.21
N GLU A 384 -14.56 20.55 13.74
CA GLU A 384 -14.51 21.76 14.58
C GLU A 384 -15.91 22.28 14.92
N THR A 385 -16.83 22.20 13.96
CA THR A 385 -18.17 22.79 14.07
C THR A 385 -19.20 21.91 14.77
N SER A 386 -18.92 20.61 14.93
CA SER A 386 -19.91 19.63 15.34
C SER A 386 -19.81 19.24 16.81
N THR A 387 -20.74 19.78 17.63
CA THR A 387 -21.40 19.01 18.71
C THR A 387 -22.52 18.12 18.17
N ARG A 388 -22.92 18.28 16.89
CA ARG A 388 -23.87 17.40 16.17
C ARG A 388 -23.36 17.03 14.77
N PRO A 389 -23.46 15.76 14.34
CA PRO A 389 -23.15 15.34 12.97
C PRO A 389 -24.04 16.07 11.95
N ARG A 390 -23.47 16.48 10.81
CA ARG A 390 -24.26 17.00 9.68
C ARG A 390 -25.17 15.89 9.12
N VAL A 391 -26.39 16.26 8.73
CA VAL A 391 -27.30 15.38 7.98
C VAL A 391 -26.59 14.97 6.68
N GLY A 392 -26.34 13.67 6.51
CA GLY A 392 -25.64 13.10 5.35
C GLY A 392 -24.18 12.66 5.59
N GLY A 393 -23.53 13.10 6.67
CA GLY A 393 -22.15 12.69 7.03
C GLY A 393 -21.05 13.12 6.04
N GLU A 394 -19.82 13.33 6.50
CA GLU A 394 -18.66 13.50 5.61
C GLU A 394 -18.11 12.12 5.19
N GLU A 395 -17.43 12.04 4.06
CA GLU A 395 -16.72 10.84 3.61
C GLU A 395 -15.56 10.53 4.59
N ILE A 396 -15.73 9.55 5.47
CA ILE A 396 -14.74 9.17 6.50
C ILE A 396 -13.81 8.04 6.05
N PHE A 397 -14.25 7.23 5.09
CA PHE A 397 -13.43 6.17 4.51
C PHE A 397 -13.47 6.21 2.98
N THR A 398 -12.31 6.13 2.34
CA THR A 398 -12.17 6.05 0.88
C THR A 398 -11.29 4.86 0.52
N LEU A 399 -11.74 4.05 -0.44
CA LEU A 399 -10.96 2.98 -1.07
C LEU A 399 -10.83 3.23 -2.58
N SER A 400 -9.60 3.37 -3.06
CA SER A 400 -9.25 3.50 -4.48
C SER A 400 -8.48 2.26 -4.95
N SER A 401 -9.11 1.41 -5.75
CA SER A 401 -8.47 0.19 -6.29
C SER A 401 -7.85 0.41 -7.67
N ALA A 402 -6.52 0.28 -7.73
CA ALA A 402 -5.68 0.84 -8.78
C ALA A 402 -4.59 -0.15 -9.27
N HIS A 403 -3.60 0.39 -9.98
CA HIS A 403 -2.50 -0.35 -10.59
C HIS A 403 -1.14 0.08 -10.03
N ASP A 404 -0.09 -0.66 -10.38
CA ASP A 404 1.30 -0.24 -10.21
C ASP A 404 1.57 1.10 -10.90
N VAL A 405 1.10 1.27 -12.14
CA VAL A 405 1.20 2.51 -12.92
C VAL A 405 0.44 3.70 -12.30
N THR A 406 -0.37 3.47 -11.26
CA THR A 406 -1.00 4.51 -10.44
C THR A 406 -0.20 4.76 -9.16
N MET A 407 0.18 3.70 -8.46
CA MET A 407 0.86 3.81 -7.17
C MET A 407 2.32 4.29 -7.30
N ALA A 408 3.05 3.84 -8.33
CA ALA A 408 4.42 4.26 -8.57
C ALA A 408 4.56 5.78 -8.75
N PRO A 409 3.76 6.45 -9.62
CA PRO A 409 3.80 7.90 -9.68
C PRO A 409 3.23 8.55 -8.41
N LEU A 410 2.26 7.96 -7.70
CA LEU A 410 1.79 8.52 -6.42
C LEU A 410 2.92 8.59 -5.38
N LEU A 411 3.68 7.51 -5.21
CA LEU A 411 4.84 7.47 -4.31
C LEU A 411 5.90 8.50 -4.73
N SER A 412 6.23 8.57 -6.03
CA SER A 412 7.19 9.54 -6.56
C SER A 412 6.72 11.00 -6.38
N ALA A 413 5.44 11.28 -6.59
CA ALA A 413 4.84 12.60 -6.39
C ALA A 413 4.92 13.04 -4.92
N LEU A 414 4.77 12.12 -3.97
CA LEU A 414 4.94 12.36 -2.54
C LEU A 414 6.41 12.53 -2.12
N GLY A 415 7.37 12.34 -3.03
CA GLY A 415 8.81 12.39 -2.75
C GLY A 415 9.37 11.12 -2.12
N LEU A 416 8.62 10.02 -2.11
CA LEU A 416 9.03 8.72 -1.54
C LEU A 416 9.84 7.92 -2.57
N GLU A 417 10.96 8.46 -3.04
CA GLU A 417 11.76 7.87 -4.13
C GLU A 417 12.46 6.57 -3.73
N ASP A 418 12.80 6.41 -2.44
CA ASP A 418 13.40 5.18 -1.90
C ASP A 418 12.37 4.09 -1.60
N ALA A 419 11.07 4.37 -1.79
CA ALA A 419 10.04 3.36 -1.65
C ALA A 419 10.22 2.27 -2.71
N LYS A 420 10.20 1.01 -2.26
CA LYS A 420 10.21 -0.15 -3.17
C LYS A 420 9.03 -0.09 -4.14
N PHE A 421 9.23 -0.60 -5.36
CA PHE A 421 8.18 -0.73 -6.36
C PHE A 421 6.91 -1.34 -5.77
N PRO A 422 5.70 -0.87 -6.16
CA PRO A 422 4.44 -1.41 -5.66
C PRO A 422 4.31 -2.91 -5.89
N ARG A 423 4.53 -3.72 -4.85
CA ARG A 423 4.29 -5.18 -4.82
C ARG A 423 2.82 -5.52 -5.07
N PHE A 424 2.49 -6.77 -5.37
CA PHE A 424 1.08 -7.18 -5.43
C PHE A 424 0.37 -6.88 -4.12
N ALA A 425 -0.85 -6.36 -4.22
CA ALA A 425 -1.65 -5.88 -3.08
C ALA A 425 -0.94 -4.84 -2.21
N ALA A 426 -0.01 -4.05 -2.77
CA ALA A 426 0.52 -2.88 -2.08
C ALA A 426 -0.60 -1.91 -1.71
N ARG A 427 -0.44 -1.20 -0.58
CA ARG A 427 -1.37 -0.19 -0.10
C ARG A 427 -0.64 1.07 0.35
N ILE A 428 -1.20 2.23 0.01
CA ILE A 428 -0.85 3.52 0.60
C ILE A 428 -2.07 4.06 1.34
N VAL A 429 -1.85 4.59 2.53
CA VAL A 429 -2.90 5.03 3.44
C VAL A 429 -2.60 6.45 3.88
N PHE A 430 -3.59 7.34 3.73
CA PHE A 430 -3.60 8.66 4.33
C PHE A 430 -4.58 8.65 5.49
N GLU A 431 -4.12 9.01 6.68
CA GLU A 431 -4.96 9.11 7.87
C GLU A 431 -4.99 10.56 8.36
N LEU A 432 -6.17 11.00 8.78
CA LEU A 432 -6.40 12.31 9.35
C LEU A 432 -6.64 12.19 10.85
N TRP A 433 -5.83 12.87 11.65
CA TRP A 433 -5.86 12.81 13.11
C TRP A 433 -6.15 14.16 13.74
N LYS A 434 -6.74 14.16 14.93
CA LYS A 434 -6.97 15.34 15.76
C LYS A 434 -6.42 15.11 17.16
N SER A 435 -5.54 15.99 17.63
CA SER A 435 -5.07 15.99 19.02
C SER A 435 -6.17 16.51 19.96
N PRO A 436 -6.07 16.25 21.28
CA PRO A 436 -6.95 16.90 22.23
C PRO A 436 -6.78 18.41 22.25
N SER A 437 -7.82 19.09 22.74
CA SER A 437 -7.89 20.54 22.87
C SER A 437 -6.88 21.16 23.85
N ALA A 438 -6.10 20.35 24.59
CA ALA A 438 -5.23 20.79 25.69
C ALA A 438 -3.97 21.58 25.25
N SER A 439 -3.59 21.55 23.97
CA SER A 439 -2.49 22.37 23.43
C SER A 439 -2.86 23.84 23.19
N GLN A 440 -4.15 24.22 23.33
CA GLN A 440 -4.60 25.61 23.18
C GLN A 440 -4.26 26.51 24.39
N GLY A 441 -3.81 25.95 25.51
CA GLY A 441 -3.50 26.69 26.73
C GLY A 441 -2.22 27.54 26.68
N GLN A 442 -1.23 27.16 25.86
CA GLN A 442 0.02 27.92 25.73
C GLN A 442 0.00 28.92 24.57
N ALA A 443 -0.78 28.68 23.51
CA ALA A 443 -0.85 29.57 22.35
C ALA A 443 -1.80 30.78 22.54
N LYS A 444 -2.79 30.69 23.45
CA LYS A 444 -3.75 31.78 23.69
C LYS A 444 -3.14 33.05 24.32
N ARG A 445 -1.90 33.04 24.80
CA ARG A 445 -1.25 34.24 25.33
C ARG A 445 -0.71 35.21 24.27
N LYS A 446 -0.77 34.90 22.96
CA LYS A 446 -0.20 35.77 21.91
C LYS A 446 -1.07 36.03 20.67
N ALA A 447 -2.36 35.70 20.65
CA ALA A 447 -3.23 36.01 19.50
C ALA A 447 -4.16 37.20 19.80
N GLY A 448 -3.84 38.36 19.23
CA GLY A 448 -4.73 39.53 19.24
C GLY A 448 -6.03 39.26 18.47
N LYS A 449 -7.13 39.88 18.92
CA LYS A 449 -8.46 39.83 18.27
C LYS A 449 -8.36 40.20 16.78
N GLY A 450 -8.52 39.23 15.88
CA GLY A 450 -8.70 39.49 14.44
C GLY A 450 -8.07 38.51 13.46
N GLN A 451 -7.16 37.61 13.87
CA GLN A 451 -6.56 36.64 12.95
C GLN A 451 -7.34 35.32 12.88
N LYS A 452 -7.71 34.89 11.66
CA LYS A 452 -8.17 33.52 11.38
C LYS A 452 -7.06 32.54 11.80
N SER A 453 -7.33 31.67 12.77
CA SER A 453 -6.37 30.67 13.23
C SER A 453 -5.97 29.74 12.08
N SER A 454 -4.66 29.58 11.90
CA SER A 454 -4.09 28.67 10.89
C SER A 454 -4.38 27.22 11.28
N LEU A 455 -4.45 26.27 10.33
CA LEU A 455 -4.65 24.84 10.66
C LEU A 455 -3.55 24.27 11.57
N LYS A 456 -2.37 24.89 11.61
CA LYS A 456 -1.28 24.57 12.54
C LYS A 456 -1.69 24.78 14.02
N ASP A 457 -2.58 25.73 14.28
CA ASP A 457 -3.13 26.02 15.61
C ASP A 457 -4.32 25.11 15.99
N ARG A 458 -4.80 24.26 15.07
CA ARG A 458 -6.04 23.49 15.20
C ARG A 458 -5.85 22.04 15.64
N GLY A 459 -4.60 21.62 15.84
CA GLY A 459 -4.28 20.28 16.32
C GLY A 459 -4.72 19.17 15.35
N VAL A 460 -4.67 19.42 14.04
CA VAL A 460 -5.04 18.44 13.00
C VAL A 460 -3.79 17.98 12.25
N PHE A 461 -3.64 16.67 12.11
CA PHE A 461 -2.44 16.03 11.62
C PHE A 461 -2.75 15.01 10.52
N ILE A 462 -1.77 14.77 9.67
CA ILE A 462 -1.79 13.76 8.62
C ILE A 462 -0.71 12.71 8.90
N ARG A 463 -1.05 11.46 8.61
CA ARG A 463 -0.09 10.36 8.52
C ARG A 463 -0.19 9.69 7.15
N VAL A 464 0.95 9.33 6.58
CA VAL A 464 1.05 8.58 5.34
C VAL A 464 1.76 7.26 5.62
N LEU A 465 1.11 6.15 5.30
CA LEU A 465 1.68 4.82 5.43
C LEU A 465 1.80 4.13 4.08
N TYR A 466 2.86 3.36 3.88
CA TYR A 466 3.05 2.52 2.71
C TYR A 466 3.36 1.09 3.15
N ASN A 467 2.45 0.15 2.84
CA ASN A 467 2.54 -1.25 3.26
C ASN A 467 2.81 -1.42 4.77
N GLY A 468 2.06 -0.67 5.60
CA GLY A 468 2.18 -0.75 7.04
C GLY A 468 3.26 0.13 7.67
N GLU A 469 4.23 0.61 6.88
CA GLU A 469 5.30 1.47 7.39
C GLU A 469 4.87 2.94 7.41
N ASP A 470 5.15 3.65 8.51
CA ASP A 470 4.95 5.10 8.60
C ASP A 470 6.04 5.83 7.81
N VAL A 471 5.65 6.35 6.64
CA VAL A 471 6.54 7.07 5.71
C VAL A 471 6.32 8.58 5.76
N THR A 472 5.55 9.08 6.72
CA THR A 472 5.12 10.48 6.79
C THR A 472 6.29 11.46 6.73
N PHE A 473 7.31 11.24 7.55
CA PHE A 473 8.50 12.11 7.62
C PHE A 473 9.51 11.87 6.50
N HIS A 474 9.23 10.95 5.57
CA HIS A 474 9.98 10.81 4.32
C HIS A 474 9.29 11.50 3.14
N THR A 475 8.05 11.98 3.33
CA THR A 475 7.34 12.72 2.28
C THR A 475 7.95 14.10 2.06
N ALA A 476 7.88 14.60 0.83
CA ALA A 476 8.39 15.92 0.44
C ALA A 476 7.77 17.07 1.25
N PHE A 477 6.57 16.88 1.81
CA PHE A 477 5.88 17.91 2.60
C PHE A 477 6.16 17.84 4.11
N CYS A 478 6.80 16.77 4.60
CA CYS A 478 7.11 16.65 6.04
C CYS A 478 8.57 16.35 6.38
N LEU A 479 9.42 16.11 5.37
CA LEU A 479 10.84 15.82 5.56
C LEU A 479 11.61 16.90 6.34
N SER A 480 11.25 18.17 6.17
CA SER A 480 11.93 19.29 6.82
C SER A 480 11.54 19.50 8.30
N GLN A 481 10.68 18.65 8.86
CA GLN A 481 10.34 18.70 10.28
C GLN A 481 11.03 17.57 11.04
N ASP A 482 11.80 17.94 12.05
CA ASP A 482 12.33 16.96 13.00
C ASP A 482 11.16 16.23 13.67
N ARG A 483 11.18 14.90 13.61
CA ARG A 483 10.21 14.06 14.33
C ARG A 483 10.47 14.20 15.82
N HIS A 484 9.80 15.15 16.45
CA HIS A 484 9.85 15.30 17.90
C HIS A 484 9.00 14.23 18.57
N ILE A 485 9.50 13.68 19.68
CA ILE A 485 8.79 12.68 20.50
C ILE A 485 7.41 13.22 20.95
N SER A 486 7.29 14.54 21.13
CA SER A 486 6.06 15.22 21.54
C SER A 486 5.06 15.49 20.40
N GLN A 487 5.45 15.34 19.13
CA GLN A 487 4.59 15.53 17.96
C GLN A 487 4.90 14.47 16.89
N PRO A 488 4.43 13.23 17.09
CA PRO A 488 4.79 12.10 16.22
C PRO A 488 4.07 12.10 14.87
N LEU A 489 3.24 13.10 14.56
CA LEU A 489 2.43 13.21 13.35
C LEU A 489 2.67 14.55 12.64
N CYS A 490 2.49 14.58 11.31
CA CYS A 490 2.73 15.76 10.50
C CYS A 490 1.53 16.72 10.52
N PRO A 491 1.69 18.04 10.66
CA PRO A 491 0.56 18.96 10.56
C PRO A 491 -0.13 18.86 9.19
N LEU A 492 -1.48 18.79 9.17
CA LEU A 492 -2.24 18.70 7.90
C LEU A 492 -1.92 19.84 6.93
N ASN A 493 -1.66 21.04 7.48
CA ASN A 493 -1.37 22.22 6.67
C ASN A 493 -0.16 22.04 5.74
N ASN A 494 0.81 21.22 6.12
CA ASN A 494 1.97 20.92 5.28
C ASN A 494 1.53 20.22 3.99
N PHE A 495 0.69 19.19 4.11
CA PHE A 495 0.13 18.49 2.96
C PHE A 495 -0.74 19.40 2.10
N LEU A 496 -1.57 20.25 2.71
CA LEU A 496 -2.40 21.19 1.95
C LEU A 496 -1.57 22.22 1.18
N ASN A 497 -0.53 22.79 1.79
CA ASN A 497 0.38 23.73 1.12
C ASN A 497 1.14 23.05 -0.03
N PHE A 498 1.61 21.83 0.22
CA PHE A 498 2.29 21.02 -0.78
C PHE A 498 1.43 20.81 -2.02
N VAL A 499 0.20 20.32 -1.84
CA VAL A 499 -0.72 20.04 -2.95
C VAL A 499 -1.15 21.31 -3.68
N ARG A 500 -1.37 22.42 -2.97
CA ARG A 500 -1.84 23.67 -3.57
C ARG A 500 -0.76 24.40 -4.35
N ARG A 501 0.52 24.24 -3.98
CA ARG A 501 1.61 25.07 -4.51
C ARG A 501 2.95 24.36 -4.56
N ASP A 502 3.45 23.87 -3.41
CA ASP A 502 4.89 23.59 -3.29
C ASP A 502 5.34 22.41 -4.17
N MET A 503 4.44 21.47 -4.50
CA MET A 503 4.74 20.33 -5.37
C MET A 503 5.12 20.72 -6.80
N PHE A 504 4.72 21.90 -7.28
CA PHE A 504 5.00 22.37 -8.65
C PHE A 504 6.37 23.03 -8.81
N SER A 505 7.07 23.31 -7.71
CA SER A 505 8.42 23.89 -7.73
C SER A 505 9.41 23.06 -8.55
N ILE A 506 9.24 21.73 -8.58
CA ILE A 506 10.08 20.78 -9.33
C ILE A 506 10.04 21.02 -10.86
N VAL A 507 8.95 21.63 -11.34
CA VAL A 507 8.77 22.03 -12.75
C VAL A 507 8.76 23.54 -12.91
N ASN A 508 9.34 24.27 -11.94
CA ASN A 508 9.45 25.73 -11.91
C ASN A 508 8.10 26.46 -12.07
N ALA A 509 7.01 25.87 -11.60
CA ALA A 509 5.67 26.45 -11.70
C ALA A 509 5.05 26.70 -10.32
N THR A 510 4.04 27.57 -10.26
CA THR A 510 3.33 27.93 -9.02
C THR A 510 1.93 27.33 -8.93
N SER A 511 1.41 26.79 -10.03
CA SER A 511 0.09 26.17 -10.11
C SER A 511 0.07 25.01 -11.10
N TYR A 512 -0.91 24.10 -10.97
CA TYR A 512 -1.10 23.00 -11.92
C TYR A 512 -1.33 23.50 -13.36
N LYS A 513 -2.13 24.57 -13.52
CA LYS A 513 -2.41 25.14 -14.85
C LYS A 513 -1.13 25.66 -15.50
N GLU A 514 -0.34 26.43 -14.77
CA GLU A 514 0.96 26.89 -15.27
C GLU A 514 1.86 25.70 -15.60
N ALA A 515 1.96 24.71 -14.71
CA ALA A 515 2.81 23.54 -14.89
C ALA A 515 2.44 22.68 -16.11
N CYS A 516 1.16 22.63 -16.49
CA CYS A 516 0.68 21.84 -17.62
C CYS A 516 0.79 22.52 -18.98
N TYR A 517 0.69 23.86 -19.04
CA TYR A 517 0.56 24.62 -20.28
C TYR A 517 1.64 25.68 -20.50
N ARG A 518 2.66 25.74 -19.64
CA ARG A 518 3.79 26.65 -19.88
C ARG A 518 4.46 26.28 -21.20
N PRO A 519 4.69 27.25 -22.11
CA PRO A 519 5.45 27.00 -23.33
C PRO A 519 6.84 26.48 -22.94
N PHE A 520 7.26 25.37 -23.53
CA PHE A 520 8.66 24.96 -23.48
C PHE A 520 9.46 26.03 -24.23
N GLY A 521 10.21 26.84 -23.48
CA GLY A 521 11.09 27.88 -24.03
C GLY A 521 12.32 27.29 -24.69
#